data_AF-A0A9W8NH19-F1
#
_entry.id   AF-A0A9W8NH19-F1
#
_cell.length_a   1.000
_cell.length_b   1.000
_cell.length_c   1.000
_cell.angle_alpha   90.00
_cell.angle_beta   90.00
_cell.angle_gamma   90.00
#
_symmetry.space_group_name_H-M   'P 1'
#
loop_
_entity.id
_entity.type
_entity.pdbx_description
1 polymer ?
#
loop_
_entity_poly.entity_id
_entity_poly.type
_entity_poly.pdbx_seq_one_letter_code
_entity_poly.pdbx_strand_id
1 'polypeptide(L)'
;MATETVIRNNSNAQGWIVQKFGGTSVGKFPSNIARDIVRANLASNKIAVVCSARSSGKKASGTTSRLLEIYKRLRDVAAATSNEGSKTELVEDAKTTIREICSEHLAAAQNSVKNPDLQREVCDRIQEDCQELIDYIIAAKRFNLEVNARSKDRVVGFGEKLSCRFMTAMLKDNNVEAEYVDLSDVLHYDSTDRLSPAFFKDAAAIFRKRIHACVDRVPVITGFFGNVPGSLMDGDIGRGYTDLCAALVAVGLNADELQVWKEVDGIFTADPTKVPTARLLSSITPSEAAELTFYGSEVIHHLTMDQVIKAEPPIPIRIKNVNNPRGSGTIVVPDLVQSPAQQIKRSPPSDASLRKTPKRPTAVTIKDNITVINVHSNKRSISHGFFAKVFSILNNHRISVDLISTSEVHVSMAIHQATSSIHQFEKAKAELEECGDVSILPDMAILSLVGAEMKNMIGIAGRMFSTLGEHNVNIEMISQGTEQAKEKFMQGVEKTRAAAEAGSSYGTQGSSMPGKKADNPKQGWFTSNLAKGDTGSSNYDPAKYGGSSAG
;
A
#
# COMPACT_ATOMS: atom_id res chain seq x y z
N MET A 1 22.63 -9.46 -40.28
CA MET A 1 22.41 -8.42 -39.25
C MET A 1 21.08 -7.75 -39.56
N ALA A 2 20.00 -8.19 -38.92
CA ALA A 2 18.72 -7.50 -39.04
C ALA A 2 18.82 -6.24 -38.16
N THR A 3 18.75 -5.07 -38.79
CA THR A 3 18.60 -3.78 -38.10
C THR A 3 17.29 -3.81 -37.33
N GLU A 4 17.36 -3.95 -35.99
CA GLU A 4 16.20 -3.72 -35.11
C GLU A 4 15.70 -2.29 -35.36
N THR A 5 14.58 -2.17 -36.07
CA THR A 5 13.90 -0.89 -36.25
C THR A 5 13.42 -0.45 -34.87
N VAL A 6 14.17 0.45 -34.24
CA VAL A 6 13.82 0.99 -32.92
C VAL A 6 12.52 1.77 -33.08
N ILE A 7 11.39 1.16 -32.67
CA ILE A 7 10.08 1.83 -32.65
C ILE A 7 10.17 2.96 -31.62
N ARG A 8 10.03 4.20 -32.11
CA ARG A 8 10.12 5.43 -31.30
C ARG A 8 8.75 5.95 -30.88
N ASN A 9 7.69 5.51 -31.56
CA ASN A 9 6.33 6.03 -31.41
C ASN A 9 5.37 4.95 -30.89
N ASN A 10 4.24 5.41 -30.36
CA ASN A 10 3.18 4.62 -29.74
C ASN A 10 2.14 4.14 -30.77
N SER A 11 2.60 3.75 -31.97
CA SER A 11 1.74 3.47 -33.13
C SER A 11 1.37 1.98 -33.28
N ASN A 12 1.80 1.13 -32.34
CA ASN A 12 1.67 -0.32 -32.46
C ASN A 12 0.19 -0.78 -32.53
N ALA A 13 -0.12 -1.82 -33.30
CA ALA A 13 -1.49 -2.31 -33.50
C ALA A 13 -2.00 -3.21 -32.35
N GLN A 14 -1.15 -3.55 -31.38
CA GLN A 14 -1.52 -4.32 -30.19
C GLN A 14 -2.26 -3.44 -29.16
N GLY A 15 -2.78 -4.06 -28.09
CA GLY A 15 -3.53 -3.35 -27.08
C GLY A 15 -2.67 -2.48 -26.16
N TRP A 16 -3.35 -1.81 -25.22
CA TRP A 16 -2.74 -0.86 -24.31
C TRP A 16 -2.18 -1.55 -23.07
N ILE A 17 -0.97 -1.16 -22.65
CA ILE A 17 -0.43 -1.44 -21.33
C ILE A 17 -0.25 -0.11 -20.59
N VAL A 18 -0.89 -0.02 -19.43
CA VAL A 18 -0.72 1.15 -18.55
C VAL A 18 0.36 0.84 -17.52
N GLN A 19 1.37 1.71 -17.42
CA GLN A 19 2.52 1.51 -16.54
C GLN A 19 2.54 2.61 -15.47
N LYS A 20 2.30 2.21 -14.22
CA LYS A 20 2.36 3.11 -13.06
C LYS A 20 3.71 3.00 -12.36
N PHE A 21 4.35 4.14 -12.12
CA PHE A 21 5.61 4.22 -11.37
C PHE A 21 5.43 4.95 -10.04
N GLY A 22 5.94 4.34 -8.95
CA GLY A 22 5.96 4.95 -7.63
C GLY A 22 6.98 6.10 -7.52
N GLY A 23 6.80 6.96 -6.52
CA GLY A 23 7.63 8.15 -6.36
C GLY A 23 9.11 7.87 -6.13
N THR A 24 9.43 6.82 -5.37
CA THR A 24 10.80 6.38 -5.13
C THR A 24 11.41 5.73 -6.37
N SER A 25 10.61 5.01 -7.16
CA SER A 25 11.03 4.46 -8.46
C SER A 25 11.42 5.56 -9.44
N VAL A 26 10.61 6.61 -9.56
CA VAL A 26 10.92 7.78 -10.42
C VAL A 26 12.15 8.54 -9.92
N GLY A 27 12.36 8.59 -8.60
CA GLY A 27 13.52 9.28 -8.02
C GLY A 27 14.85 8.54 -8.20
N LYS A 28 14.86 7.22 -8.01
CA LYS A 28 16.10 6.42 -8.03
C LYS A 28 16.43 5.82 -9.38
N PHE A 29 15.42 5.45 -10.18
CA PHE A 29 15.59 4.65 -11.39
C PHE A 29 15.00 5.28 -12.67
N PRO A 30 15.07 6.60 -12.90
CA PRO A 30 14.44 7.23 -14.06
C PRO A 30 15.00 6.73 -15.40
N SER A 31 16.32 6.48 -15.47
CA SER A 31 16.97 5.95 -16.67
C SER A 31 16.54 4.53 -17.00
N ASN A 32 16.41 3.66 -15.98
CA ASN A 32 15.93 2.29 -16.16
C ASN A 32 14.46 2.29 -16.62
N ILE A 33 13.63 3.18 -16.06
CA ILE A 33 12.24 3.34 -16.48
C ILE A 33 12.16 3.73 -17.96
N ALA A 34 12.91 4.74 -18.39
CA ALA A 34 12.85 5.21 -19.77
C ALA A 34 13.37 4.17 -20.77
N ARG A 35 14.54 3.58 -20.51
CA ARG A 35 15.25 2.70 -21.46
C ARG A 35 14.80 1.24 -21.38
N ASP A 36 14.78 0.67 -20.18
CA ASP A 36 14.66 -0.78 -19.98
C ASP A 36 13.21 -1.23 -19.80
N ILE A 37 12.30 -0.29 -19.51
CA ILE A 37 10.88 -0.56 -19.29
C ILE A 37 10.03 0.03 -20.41
N VAL A 38 9.90 1.35 -20.51
CA VAL A 38 8.96 1.98 -21.44
C VAL A 38 9.37 1.70 -22.88
N ARG A 39 10.63 2.01 -23.25
CA ARG A 39 11.14 1.77 -24.60
C ARG A 39 11.12 0.30 -25.01
N ALA A 40 11.41 -0.62 -24.09
CA ALA A 40 11.38 -2.04 -24.36
C ALA A 40 9.95 -2.55 -24.65
N ASN A 41 8.94 -2.04 -23.94
CA ASN A 41 7.54 -2.47 -24.13
C ASN A 41 6.87 -1.83 -25.36
N LEU A 42 7.35 -0.65 -25.83
CA LEU A 42 6.83 -0.01 -27.05
C LEU A 42 6.95 -0.88 -28.31
N ALA A 43 7.93 -1.78 -28.33
CA ALA A 43 8.11 -2.71 -29.46
C ALA A 43 6.93 -3.68 -29.63
N SER A 44 6.19 -3.95 -28.55
CA SER A 44 5.07 -4.90 -28.55
C SER A 44 3.73 -4.20 -28.36
N ASN A 45 3.60 -3.22 -27.48
CA ASN A 45 2.31 -2.71 -27.03
C ASN A 45 2.22 -1.18 -27.11
N LYS A 46 0.99 -0.66 -27.08
CA LYS A 46 0.80 0.77 -26.82
C LYS A 46 0.98 1.06 -25.34
N ILE A 47 1.75 2.07 -24.99
CA ILE A 47 2.11 2.37 -23.59
C ILE A 47 1.49 3.68 -23.15
N ALA A 48 0.91 3.69 -21.95
CA ALA A 48 0.58 4.90 -21.21
C ALA A 48 1.30 4.89 -19.86
N VAL A 49 1.97 5.98 -19.50
CA VAL A 49 2.79 6.08 -18.29
C VAL A 49 2.07 6.94 -17.26
N VAL A 50 1.94 6.47 -16.02
CA VAL A 50 1.37 7.23 -14.90
C VAL A 50 2.41 7.35 -13.79
N CYS A 51 2.72 8.57 -13.36
CA CYS A 51 3.77 8.81 -12.37
C CYS A 51 3.22 9.42 -11.08
N SER A 52 3.70 8.92 -9.94
CA SER A 52 3.57 9.61 -8.64
C SER A 52 4.61 10.73 -8.52
N ALA A 53 4.40 11.64 -7.56
CA ALA A 53 5.40 12.64 -7.19
C ALA A 53 6.73 12.00 -6.79
N ARG A 54 7.85 12.65 -7.15
CA ARG A 54 9.18 12.09 -6.97
C ARG A 54 9.58 12.01 -5.49
N SER A 55 10.40 11.01 -5.15
CA SER A 55 11.06 10.90 -3.85
C SER A 55 12.50 10.42 -4.04
N SER A 56 13.46 11.19 -3.53
CA SER A 56 14.90 10.94 -3.66
C SER A 56 15.42 9.77 -2.81
N GLY A 57 14.66 9.31 -1.81
CA GLY A 57 15.11 8.26 -0.90
C GLY A 57 13.95 7.47 -0.28
N LYS A 58 13.40 7.99 0.82
CA LYS A 58 12.29 7.36 1.55
C LYS A 58 10.96 8.03 1.18
N LYS A 59 9.89 7.23 1.06
CA LYS A 59 8.51 7.71 0.86
C LYS A 59 8.11 8.78 1.89
N ALA A 60 8.58 8.65 3.13
CA ALA A 60 8.32 9.60 4.22
C ALA A 60 8.90 11.00 3.96
N SER A 61 10.05 11.11 3.29
CA SER A 61 10.70 12.39 2.95
C SER A 61 10.48 12.80 1.48
N GLY A 62 9.49 12.19 0.81
CA GLY A 62 9.17 12.50 -0.58
C GLY A 62 8.53 13.88 -0.76
N THR A 63 8.46 14.33 -2.02
CA THR A 63 7.89 15.64 -2.37
C THR A 63 6.46 15.82 -1.87
N THR A 64 5.59 14.83 -2.01
CA THR A 64 4.21 14.88 -1.46
C THR A 64 4.19 15.11 0.04
N SER A 65 5.06 14.46 0.82
CA SER A 65 5.10 14.64 2.28
C SER A 65 5.53 16.06 2.66
N ARG A 66 6.49 16.64 1.94
CA ARG A 66 6.94 18.03 2.15
C ARG A 66 5.86 19.04 1.75
N LEU A 67 5.15 18.79 0.65
CA LEU A 67 4.01 19.61 0.22
C LEU A 67 2.85 19.56 1.23
N LEU A 68 2.58 18.39 1.81
CA LEU A 68 1.59 18.25 2.89
C LEU A 68 2.01 18.97 4.17
N GLU A 69 3.31 18.98 4.49
CA GLU A 69 3.85 19.73 5.62
C GLU A 69 3.69 21.25 5.41
N ILE A 70 3.97 21.74 4.21
CA ILE A 70 3.69 23.13 3.82
C ILE A 70 2.20 23.45 4.04
N TYR A 71 1.30 22.59 3.56
CA TYR A 71 -0.14 22.78 3.74
C TYR A 71 -0.57 22.81 5.22
N LYS A 72 -0.05 21.90 6.05
CA LYS A 72 -0.35 21.89 7.50
C LYS A 72 0.03 23.21 8.15
N ARG A 73 1.24 23.70 7.87
CA ARG A 73 1.72 24.99 8.39
C ARG A 73 0.84 26.15 7.93
N LEU A 74 0.43 26.18 6.66
CA LEU A 74 -0.48 27.20 6.14
C LEU A 74 -1.86 27.16 6.79
N ARG A 75 -2.37 25.96 7.09
CA ARG A 75 -3.64 25.80 7.82
C ARG A 75 -3.53 26.31 9.25
N ASP A 76 -2.43 26.02 9.93
CA ASP A 76 -2.21 26.49 11.30
C ASP A 76 -2.09 28.03 11.34
N VAL A 77 -1.53 28.65 10.30
CA VAL A 77 -1.53 30.12 10.10
C VAL A 77 -2.95 30.70 9.95
N ALA A 78 -3.83 30.01 9.23
CA ALA A 78 -5.21 30.43 9.02
C ALA A 78 -6.07 30.27 10.29
N ALA A 79 -5.79 29.25 11.11
CA ALA A 79 -6.49 28.99 12.37
C ALA A 79 -6.00 29.87 13.54
N ALA A 80 -4.74 30.31 13.50
CA ALA A 80 -4.15 31.12 14.56
C ALA A 80 -4.53 32.61 14.44
N THR A 81 -5.17 33.15 15.48
CA THR A 81 -5.41 34.59 15.74
C THR A 81 -4.12 35.38 16.04
N SER A 82 -2.95 34.87 15.65
CA SER A 82 -1.63 35.35 16.08
C SER A 82 -1.06 36.47 15.20
N ASN A 83 -0.14 37.24 15.78
CA ASN A 83 0.55 38.42 15.24
C ASN A 83 1.08 38.25 13.78
N GLU A 84 1.04 39.32 12.98
CA GLU A 84 1.52 39.37 11.58
C GLU A 84 2.97 38.87 11.39
N GLY A 85 3.83 39.03 12.40
CA GLY A 85 5.22 38.56 12.37
C GLY A 85 5.34 37.05 12.18
N SER A 86 4.66 36.24 13.02
CA SER A 86 4.71 34.77 12.92
C SER A 86 4.06 34.25 11.63
N LYS A 87 3.08 34.97 11.07
CA LYS A 87 2.46 34.63 9.77
C LYS A 87 3.39 34.86 8.59
N THR A 88 4.39 35.73 8.74
CA THR A 88 5.35 36.05 7.68
C THR A 88 6.50 35.06 7.68
N GLU A 89 6.97 34.65 8.85
CA GLU A 89 7.98 33.62 9.04
C GLU A 89 7.55 32.26 8.46
N LEU A 90 6.36 31.77 8.81
CA LEU A 90 5.84 30.48 8.32
C LEU A 90 5.67 30.42 6.80
N VAL A 91 5.42 31.56 6.15
CA VAL A 91 5.29 31.65 4.69
C VAL A 91 6.66 31.68 4.03
N GLU A 92 7.66 32.31 4.66
CA GLU A 92 9.03 32.26 4.15
C GLU A 92 9.64 30.87 4.31
N ASP A 93 9.30 30.15 5.38
CA ASP A 93 9.63 28.73 5.54
C ASP A 93 8.99 27.86 4.45
N ALA A 94 7.72 28.10 4.13
CA ALA A 94 7.03 27.40 3.04
C ALA A 94 7.73 27.64 1.70
N LYS A 95 8.09 28.89 1.39
CA LYS A 95 8.87 29.21 0.18
C LYS A 95 10.23 28.54 0.18
N THR A 96 10.91 28.51 1.32
CA THR A 96 12.22 27.83 1.46
C THR A 96 12.09 26.36 1.12
N THR A 97 11.08 25.68 1.68
CA THR A 97 10.80 24.27 1.37
C THR A 97 10.50 24.06 -0.13
N ILE A 98 9.79 24.98 -0.79
CA ILE A 98 9.52 24.90 -2.23
C ILE A 98 10.77 25.13 -3.06
N ARG A 99 11.63 26.08 -2.68
CA ARG A 99 12.92 26.32 -3.34
C ARG A 99 13.83 25.09 -3.23
N GLU A 100 13.83 24.40 -2.09
CA GLU A 100 14.53 23.13 -1.93
C GLU A 100 13.94 22.00 -2.79
N ILE A 101 12.60 21.90 -2.89
CA ILE A 101 11.96 20.95 -3.81
C ILE A 101 12.38 21.27 -5.25
N CYS A 102 12.38 22.55 -5.64
CA CYS A 102 12.81 23.00 -6.96
C CYS A 102 14.27 22.64 -7.23
N SER A 103 15.18 22.95 -6.32
CA SER A 103 16.62 22.67 -6.49
C SER A 103 16.89 21.17 -6.62
N GLU A 104 16.21 20.32 -5.85
CA GLU A 104 16.29 18.86 -6.03
C GLU A 104 15.78 18.43 -7.40
N HIS A 105 14.71 19.05 -7.92
CA HIS A 105 14.17 18.74 -9.24
C HIS A 105 15.08 19.15 -10.39
N LEU A 106 15.69 20.32 -10.27
CA LEU A 106 16.70 20.80 -11.22
C LEU A 106 17.94 19.91 -11.19
N ALA A 107 18.46 19.56 -10.01
CA ALA A 107 19.62 18.68 -9.89
C ALA A 107 19.35 17.30 -10.53
N ALA A 108 18.17 16.72 -10.31
CA ALA A 108 17.80 15.45 -10.92
C ALA A 108 17.71 15.54 -12.46
N ALA A 109 17.14 16.63 -12.99
CA ALA A 109 17.08 16.88 -14.42
C ALA A 109 18.48 17.06 -15.03
N GLN A 110 19.33 17.86 -14.40
CA GLN A 110 20.70 18.13 -14.83
C GLN A 110 21.58 16.87 -14.82
N ASN A 111 21.41 16.00 -13.81
CA ASN A 111 22.19 14.78 -13.69
C ASN A 111 21.73 13.65 -14.63
N SER A 112 20.45 13.61 -15.00
CA SER A 112 19.86 12.45 -15.70
C SER A 112 19.62 12.68 -17.18
N VAL A 113 19.27 13.91 -17.59
CA VAL A 113 18.97 14.26 -19.00
C VAL A 113 20.25 14.68 -19.70
N LYS A 114 20.63 13.97 -20.78
CA LYS A 114 21.89 14.20 -21.50
C LYS A 114 21.79 15.26 -22.59
N ASN A 115 20.64 15.36 -23.26
CA ASN A 115 20.41 16.35 -24.29
C ASN A 115 20.27 17.76 -23.67
N PRO A 116 21.16 18.72 -24.03
CA PRO A 116 21.19 20.04 -23.41
C PRO A 116 19.93 20.87 -23.67
N ASP A 117 19.26 20.69 -24.82
CA ASP A 117 18.06 21.46 -25.14
C ASP A 117 16.84 20.96 -24.35
N LEU A 118 16.68 19.64 -24.26
CA LEU A 118 15.64 19.05 -23.40
C LEU A 118 15.89 19.33 -21.91
N GLN A 119 17.16 19.32 -21.49
CA GLN A 119 17.55 19.67 -20.13
C GLN A 119 17.18 21.11 -19.80
N ARG A 120 17.45 22.06 -20.71
CA ARG A 120 17.07 23.47 -20.54
C ARG A 120 15.55 23.63 -20.46
N GLU A 121 14.83 23.05 -21.43
CA GLU A 121 13.36 23.10 -21.47
C GLU A 121 12.73 22.58 -20.17
N VAL A 122 13.18 21.42 -19.68
CA VAL A 122 12.60 20.84 -18.45
C VAL A 122 12.97 21.66 -17.21
N CYS A 123 14.18 22.23 -17.14
CA CYS A 123 14.59 23.09 -16.03
C CYS A 123 13.73 24.35 -15.96
N ASP A 124 13.53 25.02 -17.09
CA ASP A 124 12.74 26.24 -17.18
C ASP A 124 11.28 25.95 -16.75
N ARG A 125 10.69 24.85 -17.24
CA ARG A 125 9.34 24.44 -16.85
C ARG A 125 9.20 24.08 -15.37
N ILE A 126 10.20 23.43 -14.78
CA ILE A 126 10.22 23.12 -13.34
C ILE A 126 10.25 24.41 -12.52
N GLN A 127 11.05 25.40 -12.95
CA GLN A 127 11.12 26.70 -12.29
C GLN A 127 9.79 27.47 -12.39
N GLU A 128 9.18 27.50 -13.58
CA GLU A 128 7.85 28.09 -13.80
C GLU A 128 6.79 27.47 -12.87
N ASP A 129 6.71 26.14 -12.81
CA ASP A 129 5.73 25.45 -11.96
C ASP A 129 5.98 25.69 -10.46
N CYS A 130 7.25 25.77 -10.04
CA CYS A 130 7.58 26.09 -8.65
C CYS A 130 7.24 27.55 -8.30
N GLN A 131 7.42 28.47 -9.25
CA GLN A 131 7.00 29.87 -9.08
C GLN A 131 5.47 29.98 -9.01
N GLU A 132 4.74 29.25 -9.85
CA GLU A 132 3.28 29.15 -9.80
C GLU A 132 2.80 28.67 -8.42
N LEU A 133 3.46 27.67 -7.83
CA LEU A 133 3.15 27.18 -6.49
C LEU A 133 3.42 28.24 -5.40
N ILE A 134 4.51 29.00 -5.52
CA ILE A 134 4.82 30.10 -4.60
C ILE A 134 3.73 31.18 -4.70
N ASP A 135 3.37 31.57 -5.92
CA ASP A 135 2.35 32.59 -6.18
C ASP A 135 0.98 32.15 -5.65
N TYR A 136 0.64 30.86 -5.82
CA TYR A 136 -0.56 30.25 -5.26
C TYR A 136 -0.61 30.37 -3.73
N ILE A 137 0.51 30.08 -3.04
CA ILE A 137 0.57 30.17 -1.57
C ILE A 137 0.50 31.64 -1.10
N ILE A 138 1.14 32.56 -1.82
CA ILE A 138 1.04 34.00 -1.53
C ILE A 138 -0.40 34.48 -1.71
N ALA A 139 -1.06 34.06 -2.78
CA ALA A 139 -2.47 34.37 -3.03
C ALA A 139 -3.37 33.78 -1.93
N ALA A 140 -3.16 32.52 -1.56
CA ALA A 140 -3.89 31.86 -0.47
C ALA A 140 -3.80 32.65 0.84
N LYS A 141 -2.59 33.15 1.18
CA LYS A 141 -2.38 34.04 2.33
C LYS A 141 -3.10 35.37 2.16
N ARG A 142 -2.89 36.06 1.05
CA ARG A 142 -3.33 37.46 0.83
C ARG A 142 -4.86 37.59 0.84
N PHE A 143 -5.54 36.63 0.25
CA PHE A 143 -6.99 36.64 0.12
C PHE A 143 -7.71 35.90 1.24
N ASN A 144 -6.94 35.42 2.25
CA ASN A 144 -7.46 34.59 3.33
C ASN A 144 -8.33 33.44 2.79
N LEU A 145 -7.93 32.89 1.63
CA LEU A 145 -8.66 31.82 0.96
C LEU A 145 -8.70 30.65 1.94
N GLU A 146 -9.89 30.10 2.14
CA GLU A 146 -10.05 28.96 3.03
C GLU A 146 -9.07 27.85 2.63
N VAL A 147 -8.13 27.57 3.53
CA VAL A 147 -7.18 26.46 3.41
C VAL A 147 -7.98 25.19 3.65
N ASN A 148 -8.66 24.75 2.59
CA ASN A 148 -9.58 23.62 2.58
C ASN A 148 -8.96 22.41 1.87
N ALA A 149 -9.66 21.26 1.92
CA ALA A 149 -9.19 20.01 1.33
C ALA A 149 -8.88 20.10 -0.18
N ARG A 150 -9.55 21.01 -0.91
CA ARG A 150 -9.25 21.24 -2.34
C ARG A 150 -7.90 21.93 -2.54
N SER A 151 -7.60 22.93 -1.71
CA SER A 151 -6.30 23.60 -1.73
C SER A 151 -5.16 22.63 -1.38
N LYS A 152 -5.41 21.70 -0.45
CA LYS A 152 -4.48 20.61 -0.12
C LYS A 152 -4.17 19.74 -1.33
N ASP A 153 -5.23 19.28 -2.00
CA ASP A 153 -5.16 18.42 -3.18
C ASP A 153 -4.39 19.11 -4.31
N ARG A 154 -4.67 20.39 -4.56
CA ARG A 154 -3.97 21.19 -5.58
C ARG A 154 -2.47 21.31 -5.28
N VAL A 155 -2.10 21.64 -4.04
CA VAL A 155 -0.69 21.74 -3.61
C VAL A 155 0.03 20.40 -3.78
N VAL A 156 -0.62 19.29 -3.43
CA VAL A 156 -0.05 17.95 -3.63
C VAL A 156 0.17 17.63 -5.11
N GLY A 157 -0.79 17.97 -5.98
CA GLY A 157 -0.73 17.70 -7.43
C GLY A 157 0.48 18.30 -8.15
N PHE A 158 1.06 19.39 -7.62
CA PHE A 158 2.33 19.93 -8.14
C PHE A 158 3.47 18.91 -8.07
N GLY A 159 3.48 18.02 -7.07
CA GLY A 159 4.48 16.97 -6.97
C GLY A 159 4.45 16.01 -8.17
N GLU A 160 3.25 15.57 -8.60
CA GLU A 160 3.07 14.75 -9.79
C GLU A 160 3.43 15.51 -11.07
N LYS A 161 3.02 16.78 -11.17
CA LYS A 161 3.34 17.65 -12.31
C LYS A 161 4.85 17.74 -12.56
N LEU A 162 5.63 18.06 -11.53
CA LEU A 162 7.10 18.12 -11.60
C LEU A 162 7.72 16.76 -12.00
N SER A 163 7.21 15.68 -11.43
CA SER A 163 7.67 14.31 -11.72
C SER A 163 7.41 13.89 -13.17
N CYS A 164 6.22 14.19 -13.70
CA CYS A 164 5.83 13.83 -15.06
C CYS A 164 6.58 14.63 -16.11
N ARG A 165 6.87 15.92 -15.88
CA ARG A 165 7.72 16.72 -16.78
C ARG A 165 9.12 16.13 -16.87
N PHE A 166 9.73 15.82 -15.73
CA PHE A 166 11.02 15.16 -15.67
C PHE A 166 11.02 13.82 -16.43
N MET A 167 10.03 12.96 -16.19
CA MET A 167 9.92 11.68 -16.90
C MET A 167 9.67 11.82 -18.40
N THR A 168 8.92 12.84 -18.83
CA THR A 168 8.72 13.13 -20.26
C THR A 168 10.04 13.50 -20.94
N ALA A 169 10.84 14.36 -20.30
CA ALA A 169 12.17 14.72 -20.80
C ALA A 169 13.10 13.49 -20.86
N MET A 170 13.08 12.64 -19.83
CA MET A 170 13.85 11.39 -19.79
C MET A 170 13.47 10.43 -20.93
N LEU A 171 12.19 10.31 -21.26
CA LEU A 171 11.73 9.48 -22.37
C LEU A 171 12.20 10.04 -23.72
N LYS A 172 12.04 11.36 -23.94
CA LYS A 172 12.53 12.04 -25.15
C LYS A 172 14.04 11.89 -25.33
N ASP A 173 14.82 12.03 -24.26
CA ASP A 173 16.28 11.83 -24.27
C ASP A 173 16.67 10.39 -24.65
N ASN A 174 15.80 9.41 -24.39
CA ASN A 174 15.98 8.01 -24.76
C ASN A 174 15.36 7.62 -26.11
N ASN A 175 15.03 8.61 -26.96
CA ASN A 175 14.40 8.46 -28.28
C ASN A 175 12.98 7.85 -28.25
N VAL A 176 12.22 8.18 -27.21
CA VAL A 176 10.78 7.86 -27.13
C VAL A 176 9.99 9.15 -27.32
N GLU A 177 9.10 9.18 -28.32
CA GLU A 177 8.17 10.28 -28.54
C GLU A 177 7.14 10.30 -27.41
N ALA A 178 7.29 11.22 -26.46
CA ALA A 178 6.46 11.31 -25.26
C ALA A 178 5.81 12.70 -25.12
N GLU A 179 4.60 12.72 -24.58
CA GLU A 179 3.83 13.94 -24.31
C GLU A 179 3.40 13.99 -22.85
N TYR A 180 3.65 15.14 -22.21
CA TYR A 180 3.17 15.41 -20.86
C TYR A 180 1.65 15.64 -20.87
N VAL A 181 0.92 14.89 -20.05
CA VAL A 181 -0.54 14.98 -19.91
C VAL A 181 -0.88 15.34 -18.48
N ASP A 182 -1.35 16.58 -18.31
CA ASP A 182 -1.87 17.06 -17.03
C ASP A 182 -3.36 16.69 -16.89
N LEU A 183 -3.69 15.98 -15.81
CA LEU A 183 -5.07 15.68 -15.44
C LEU A 183 -5.58 16.55 -14.27
N SER A 184 -4.81 17.52 -13.79
CA SER A 184 -5.16 18.31 -12.61
C SER A 184 -6.45 19.13 -12.75
N ASP A 185 -6.86 19.45 -13.98
CA ASP A 185 -7.99 20.33 -14.28
C ASP A 185 -9.05 19.67 -15.18
N VAL A 186 -9.04 18.34 -15.35
CA VAL A 186 -10.05 17.66 -16.19
C VAL A 186 -11.35 17.33 -15.47
N LEU A 187 -11.34 17.24 -14.14
CA LEU A 187 -12.53 16.94 -13.34
C LEU A 187 -12.96 18.16 -12.51
N HIS A 188 -14.23 18.52 -12.64
CA HIS A 188 -14.87 19.62 -11.90
C HIS A 188 -16.11 19.10 -11.16
N TYR A 189 -15.88 18.32 -10.10
CA TYR A 189 -16.95 17.95 -9.18
C TYR A 189 -17.00 18.93 -8.02
N ASP A 190 -18.11 19.65 -7.91
CA ASP A 190 -18.34 20.59 -6.82
C ASP A 190 -19.05 19.97 -5.61
N SER A 191 -19.62 18.77 -5.76
CA SER A 191 -20.39 18.10 -4.70
C SER A 191 -19.50 17.49 -3.61
N THR A 192 -19.94 17.60 -2.36
CA THR A 192 -19.40 16.84 -1.21
C THR A 192 -19.93 15.41 -1.14
N ASP A 193 -20.63 14.94 -2.16
CA ASP A 193 -21.21 13.60 -2.22
C ASP A 193 -20.14 12.51 -2.19
N ARG A 194 -20.53 11.29 -1.82
CA ARG A 194 -19.63 10.14 -1.85
C ARG A 194 -19.27 9.74 -3.27
N LEU A 195 -18.14 9.07 -3.44
CA LEU A 195 -17.75 8.49 -4.73
C LEU A 195 -18.85 7.54 -5.24
N SER A 196 -19.34 7.80 -6.45
CA SER A 196 -20.37 6.99 -7.09
C SER A 196 -19.80 6.16 -8.24
N PRO A 197 -20.44 5.05 -8.63
CA PRO A 197 -20.06 4.33 -9.85
C PRO A 197 -20.10 5.19 -11.12
N ALA A 198 -21.00 6.19 -11.16
CA ALA A 198 -21.10 7.13 -12.29
C ALA A 198 -19.84 8.00 -12.40
N PHE A 199 -19.33 8.51 -11.28
CA PHE A 199 -18.09 9.29 -11.23
C PHE A 199 -16.92 8.56 -11.92
N PHE A 200 -16.70 7.28 -11.59
CA PHE A 200 -15.59 6.51 -12.16
C PHE A 200 -15.73 6.31 -13.67
N LYS A 201 -16.96 6.08 -14.14
CA LYS A 201 -17.25 5.92 -15.58
C LYS A 201 -16.97 7.22 -16.34
N ASP A 202 -17.40 8.35 -15.79
CA ASP A 202 -17.20 9.67 -16.41
C ASP A 202 -15.72 10.05 -16.41
N ALA A 203 -15.01 9.81 -15.30
CA ALA A 203 -13.57 10.04 -15.21
C ALA A 203 -12.79 9.22 -16.26
N ALA A 204 -13.08 7.92 -16.37
CA ALA A 204 -12.45 7.04 -17.37
C ALA A 204 -12.70 7.53 -18.81
N ALA A 205 -13.92 8.01 -19.11
CA ALA A 205 -14.26 8.56 -20.43
C ALA A 205 -13.48 9.85 -20.75
N ILE A 206 -13.34 10.75 -19.77
CA ILE A 206 -12.57 11.99 -19.91
C ILE A 206 -11.08 11.68 -20.12
N PHE A 207 -10.52 10.75 -19.33
CA PHE A 207 -9.11 10.36 -19.44
C PHE A 207 -8.83 9.75 -20.82
N ARG A 208 -9.71 8.87 -21.30
CA ARG A 208 -9.63 8.31 -22.65
C ARG A 208 -9.52 9.40 -23.72
N LYS A 209 -10.40 10.41 -23.67
CA LYS A 209 -10.39 11.52 -24.64
C LYS A 209 -9.07 12.29 -24.60
N ARG A 210 -8.56 12.59 -23.40
CA ARG A 210 -7.31 13.33 -23.22
C ARG A 210 -6.11 12.54 -23.73
N ILE A 211 -6.09 11.24 -23.50
CA ILE A 211 -4.99 10.35 -23.91
C ILE A 211 -4.99 10.10 -25.42
N HIS A 212 -6.16 9.91 -26.04
CA HIS A 212 -6.23 9.76 -27.49
C HIS A 212 -5.76 11.01 -28.25
N ALA A 213 -5.79 12.20 -27.63
CA ALA A 213 -5.24 13.42 -28.22
C ALA A 213 -3.71 13.37 -28.40
N CYS A 214 -3.00 12.46 -27.72
CA CYS A 214 -1.56 12.26 -27.89
C CYS A 214 -1.21 11.48 -29.16
N VAL A 215 -2.19 10.88 -29.85
CA VAL A 215 -2.02 10.10 -31.09
C VAL A 215 -0.96 9.00 -30.91
N ASP A 216 0.20 9.13 -31.57
CA ASP A 216 1.30 8.17 -31.54
C ASP A 216 2.40 8.55 -30.54
N ARG A 217 2.16 9.51 -29.64
CA ARG A 217 3.08 9.82 -28.54
C ARG A 217 2.72 9.04 -27.29
N VAL A 218 3.72 8.67 -26.49
CA VAL A 218 3.52 8.05 -25.18
C VAL A 218 3.01 9.11 -24.20
N PRO A 219 1.77 9.01 -23.69
CA PRO A 219 1.26 9.93 -22.70
C PRO A 219 1.95 9.67 -21.36
N VAL A 220 2.51 10.72 -20.75
CA VAL A 220 3.06 10.73 -19.40
C VAL A 220 2.10 11.53 -18.51
N ILE A 221 1.33 10.80 -17.73
CA ILE A 221 0.10 11.24 -17.09
C ILE A 221 0.36 11.52 -15.61
N THR A 222 -0.13 12.66 -15.12
CA THR A 222 -0.11 12.98 -13.70
C THR A 222 -0.98 12.01 -12.91
N GLY A 223 -0.43 11.47 -11.81
CA GLY A 223 -1.20 10.64 -10.89
C GLY A 223 -2.36 11.39 -10.22
N PHE A 224 -2.25 12.71 -10.12
CA PHE A 224 -3.29 13.62 -9.66
C PHE A 224 -4.23 13.97 -10.83
N PHE A 225 -5.55 13.93 -10.59
CA PHE A 225 -6.56 14.07 -11.65
C PHE A 225 -7.72 15.03 -11.32
N GLY A 226 -7.45 16.03 -10.49
CA GLY A 226 -8.36 17.15 -10.24
C GLY A 226 -9.37 16.94 -9.13
N ASN A 227 -10.44 17.74 -9.13
CA ASN A 227 -11.38 17.80 -8.02
C ASN A 227 -12.30 16.58 -8.03
N VAL A 228 -12.22 15.79 -6.96
CA VAL A 228 -13.09 14.63 -6.73
C VAL A 228 -14.07 14.92 -5.60
N PRO A 229 -15.25 14.29 -5.61
CA PRO A 229 -16.19 14.36 -4.49
C PRO A 229 -15.50 13.95 -3.18
N GLY A 230 -15.56 14.83 -2.17
CA GLY A 230 -14.97 14.58 -0.85
C GLY A 230 -13.46 14.81 -0.69
N SER A 231 -12.73 15.26 -1.72
CA SER A 231 -11.24 15.37 -1.78
C SER A 231 -10.49 14.06 -2.04
N LEU A 232 -9.40 14.16 -2.80
CA LEU A 232 -8.50 13.04 -3.10
C LEU A 232 -7.77 12.56 -1.84
N MET A 233 -7.25 13.49 -1.05
CA MET A 233 -6.44 13.15 0.13
C MET A 233 -7.23 12.96 1.42
N ASP A 234 -8.30 13.73 1.62
CA ASP A 234 -9.11 13.72 2.85
C ASP A 234 -10.42 12.93 2.72
N GLY A 235 -10.78 12.53 1.49
CA GLY A 235 -11.97 11.72 1.21
C GLY A 235 -11.71 10.22 1.17
N ASP A 236 -12.63 9.49 0.54
CA ASP A 236 -12.66 8.02 0.51
C ASP A 236 -11.46 7.37 -0.22
N ILE A 237 -10.69 8.14 -1.00
CA ILE A 237 -9.53 7.63 -1.76
C ILE A 237 -8.27 7.64 -0.90
N GLY A 238 -7.93 8.77 -0.28
CA GLY A 238 -6.73 8.90 0.52
C GLY A 238 -5.42 8.60 -0.23
N ARG A 239 -4.45 8.04 0.49
CA ARG A 239 -3.13 7.71 -0.07
C ARG A 239 -3.24 6.51 -1.02
N GLY A 240 -2.84 6.71 -2.28
CA GLY A 240 -2.96 5.67 -3.32
C GLY A 240 -3.75 6.11 -4.53
N TYR A 241 -4.20 7.38 -4.57
CA TYR A 241 -4.89 7.98 -5.72
C TYR A 241 -4.14 7.81 -7.05
N THR A 242 -2.79 7.75 -7.07
CA THR A 242 -2.07 7.47 -8.33
C THR A 242 -2.35 6.07 -8.88
N ASP A 243 -2.49 5.07 -8.00
CA ASP A 243 -2.83 3.71 -8.43
C ASP A 243 -4.24 3.70 -9.02
N LEU A 244 -5.18 4.38 -8.35
CA LEU A 244 -6.55 4.56 -8.84
C LEU A 244 -6.59 5.30 -10.19
N CYS A 245 -5.79 6.38 -10.35
CA CYS A 245 -5.65 7.09 -11.61
C CYS A 245 -5.22 6.13 -12.72
N ALA A 246 -4.21 5.30 -12.48
CA ALA A 246 -3.73 4.32 -13.44
C ALA A 246 -4.80 3.26 -13.77
N ALA A 247 -5.59 2.82 -12.80
CA ALA A 247 -6.74 1.96 -13.07
C ALA A 247 -7.81 2.64 -13.94
N LEU A 248 -8.17 3.89 -13.65
CA LEU A 248 -9.16 4.62 -14.45
C LEU A 248 -8.67 4.88 -15.88
N VAL A 249 -7.37 5.13 -16.05
CA VAL A 249 -6.72 5.19 -17.37
C VAL A 249 -6.80 3.84 -18.08
N ALA A 250 -6.48 2.74 -17.38
CA ALA A 250 -6.54 1.39 -17.94
C ALA A 250 -7.95 1.01 -18.39
N VAL A 251 -8.96 1.28 -17.55
CA VAL A 251 -10.38 1.06 -17.86
C VAL A 251 -10.82 1.95 -19.03
N GLY A 252 -10.44 3.23 -19.03
CA GLY A 252 -10.79 4.16 -20.11
C GLY A 252 -10.22 3.75 -21.47
N LEU A 253 -9.02 3.14 -21.49
CA LEU A 253 -8.34 2.70 -22.71
C LEU A 253 -8.68 1.26 -23.13
N ASN A 254 -9.46 0.52 -22.32
CA ASN A 254 -9.62 -0.93 -22.44
C ASN A 254 -8.25 -1.63 -22.54
N ALA A 255 -7.37 -1.33 -21.59
CA ALA A 255 -6.01 -1.86 -21.56
C ALA A 255 -6.00 -3.38 -21.35
N ASP A 256 -5.04 -4.05 -21.98
CA ASP A 256 -4.81 -5.49 -21.83
C ASP A 256 -4.23 -5.80 -20.44
N GLU A 257 -3.47 -4.85 -19.87
CA GLU A 257 -2.79 -5.02 -18.59
C GLU A 257 -2.49 -3.68 -17.90
N LEU A 258 -2.69 -3.64 -16.58
CA LEU A 258 -2.19 -2.57 -15.72
C LEU A 258 -0.92 -3.05 -15.00
N GLN A 259 0.23 -2.45 -15.30
CA GLN A 259 1.50 -2.74 -14.65
C GLN A 259 1.80 -1.74 -13.55
N VAL A 260 1.94 -2.22 -12.31
CA VAL A 260 2.37 -1.42 -11.15
C VAL A 260 3.84 -1.72 -10.86
N TRP A 261 4.70 -0.74 -11.15
CA TRP A 261 6.14 -0.84 -11.00
C TRP A 261 6.61 -0.35 -9.64
N LYS A 262 7.31 -1.23 -8.92
CA LYS A 262 7.83 -1.04 -7.56
C LYS A 262 9.32 -1.38 -7.45
N GLU A 263 9.88 -1.27 -6.26
CA GLU A 263 11.27 -1.67 -5.94
C GLU A 263 11.38 -3.14 -5.49
N VAL A 264 10.31 -3.93 -5.63
CA VAL A 264 10.24 -5.35 -5.25
C VAL A 264 9.72 -6.18 -6.42
N ASP A 265 10.14 -7.44 -6.51
CA ASP A 265 9.79 -8.36 -7.61
C ASP A 265 8.28 -8.63 -7.72
N GLY A 266 7.55 -8.53 -6.63
CA GLY A 266 6.10 -8.72 -6.61
C GLY A 266 5.62 -8.95 -5.19
N ILE A 267 4.61 -9.81 -5.05
CA ILE A 267 4.09 -10.24 -3.75
C ILE A 267 4.78 -11.56 -3.39
N PHE A 268 5.27 -11.64 -2.16
CA PHE A 268 5.94 -12.82 -1.62
C PHE A 268 5.01 -13.58 -0.66
N THR A 269 5.30 -14.86 -0.43
CA THR A 269 4.60 -15.70 0.56
C THR A 269 4.73 -15.19 2.00
N ALA A 270 5.77 -14.40 2.29
CA ALA A 270 5.99 -13.70 3.54
C ALA A 270 6.90 -12.49 3.26
N ASP A 271 7.06 -11.57 4.21
CA ASP A 271 8.01 -10.47 4.06
C ASP A 271 9.44 -11.01 3.91
N PRO A 272 10.11 -10.82 2.75
CA PRO A 272 11.44 -11.38 2.50
C PRO A 272 12.52 -10.76 3.41
N THR A 273 12.27 -9.60 4.02
CA THR A 273 13.17 -8.97 4.99
C THR A 273 13.15 -9.68 6.34
N LYS A 274 12.03 -10.32 6.68
CA LYS A 274 11.83 -11.09 7.92
C LYS A 274 12.06 -12.58 7.70
N VAL A 275 11.66 -13.11 6.54
CA VAL A 275 11.74 -14.53 6.18
C VAL A 275 12.54 -14.71 4.90
N PRO A 276 13.85 -15.03 4.97
CA PRO A 276 14.72 -15.15 3.79
C PRO A 276 14.29 -16.23 2.79
N THR A 277 13.50 -17.20 3.23
CA THR A 277 12.97 -18.29 2.41
C THR A 277 11.65 -17.95 1.72
N ALA A 278 11.17 -16.71 1.87
CA ALA A 278 9.96 -16.23 1.21
C ALA A 278 10.08 -16.34 -0.32
N ARG A 279 9.02 -16.84 -0.96
CA ARG A 279 8.99 -17.08 -2.41
C ARG A 279 8.09 -16.09 -3.10
N LEU A 280 8.49 -15.67 -4.30
CA LEU A 280 7.66 -14.83 -5.15
C LEU A 280 6.41 -15.60 -5.61
N LEU A 281 5.24 -15.01 -5.44
CA LEU A 281 3.99 -15.55 -5.97
C LEU A 281 3.88 -15.21 -7.46
N SER A 282 3.63 -16.22 -8.29
CA SER A 282 3.40 -16.01 -9.73
C SER A 282 2.06 -15.34 -10.01
N SER A 283 1.04 -15.71 -9.24
CA SER A 283 -0.33 -15.21 -9.39
C SER A 283 -1.08 -15.20 -8.06
N ILE A 284 -2.04 -14.31 -7.93
CA ILE A 284 -2.90 -14.17 -6.75
C ILE A 284 -4.31 -13.72 -7.17
N THR A 285 -5.33 -14.08 -6.39
CA THR A 285 -6.69 -13.56 -6.62
C THR A 285 -6.81 -12.13 -6.07
N PRO A 286 -7.71 -11.29 -6.59
CA PRO A 286 -7.88 -9.93 -6.07
C PRO A 286 -8.32 -9.90 -4.60
N SER A 287 -9.13 -10.87 -4.19
CA SER A 287 -9.51 -11.09 -2.80
C SER A 287 -8.31 -11.27 -1.89
N GLU A 288 -7.39 -12.18 -2.25
CA GLU A 288 -6.17 -12.39 -1.46
C GLU A 288 -5.25 -11.17 -1.50
N ALA A 289 -5.14 -10.49 -2.64
CA ALA A 289 -4.31 -9.29 -2.77
C ALA A 289 -4.82 -8.12 -1.91
N ALA A 290 -6.14 -7.94 -1.80
CA ALA A 290 -6.76 -6.93 -0.95
C ALA A 290 -6.40 -7.15 0.53
N GLU A 291 -6.48 -8.41 0.99
CA GLU A 291 -6.11 -8.79 2.36
C GLU A 291 -4.64 -8.55 2.68
N LEU A 292 -3.74 -8.98 1.78
CA LEU A 292 -2.31 -8.74 1.95
C LEU A 292 -1.98 -7.24 1.97
N THR A 293 -2.77 -6.44 1.25
CA THR A 293 -2.60 -4.99 1.24
C THR A 293 -2.99 -4.39 2.58
N PHE A 294 -4.13 -4.81 3.14
CA PHE A 294 -4.63 -4.26 4.39
C PHE A 294 -3.75 -4.59 5.60
N TYR A 295 -3.21 -5.82 5.68
CA TYR A 295 -2.54 -6.35 6.88
C TYR A 295 -1.01 -6.43 6.81
N GLY A 296 -0.35 -5.70 5.90
CA GLY A 296 1.10 -5.51 6.05
C GLY A 296 1.91 -5.24 4.79
N SER A 297 1.36 -5.38 3.59
CA SER A 297 2.09 -5.12 2.35
C SER A 297 1.40 -4.01 1.56
N GLU A 298 1.78 -2.74 1.71
CA GLU A 298 1.21 -1.65 0.88
C GLU A 298 1.58 -1.83 -0.61
N VAL A 299 0.88 -2.75 -1.30
CA VAL A 299 1.18 -3.10 -2.69
C VAL A 299 0.26 -2.35 -3.63
N ILE A 300 -1.05 -2.42 -3.48
CA ILE A 300 -1.99 -1.77 -4.41
C ILE A 300 -3.16 -1.18 -3.63
N HIS A 301 -3.54 0.06 -3.92
CA HIS A 301 -4.72 0.66 -3.31
C HIS A 301 -6.01 -0.12 -3.65
N HIS A 302 -6.87 -0.43 -2.66
CA HIS A 302 -8.03 -1.31 -2.84
C HIS A 302 -9.03 -0.83 -3.93
N LEU A 303 -9.30 0.48 -4.02
CA LEU A 303 -10.17 1.03 -5.07
C LEU A 303 -9.62 0.74 -6.48
N THR A 304 -8.30 0.65 -6.64
CA THR A 304 -7.65 0.29 -7.92
C THR A 304 -8.09 -1.09 -8.37
N MET A 305 -8.07 -2.06 -7.44
CA MET A 305 -8.49 -3.44 -7.72
C MET A 305 -9.96 -3.47 -8.13
N ASP A 306 -10.82 -2.79 -7.38
CA ASP A 306 -12.25 -2.75 -7.65
C ASP A 306 -12.59 -2.24 -9.06
N GLN A 307 -11.90 -1.20 -9.55
CA GLN A 307 -12.17 -0.65 -10.87
C GLN A 307 -11.77 -1.60 -11.99
N VAL A 308 -10.58 -2.21 -11.91
CA VAL A 308 -10.10 -3.09 -13.00
C VAL A 308 -10.80 -4.45 -13.04
N ILE A 309 -11.27 -4.96 -11.89
CA ILE A 309 -12.02 -6.22 -11.82
C ILE A 309 -13.43 -6.05 -12.40
N LYS A 310 -14.06 -4.89 -12.14
CA LYS A 310 -15.41 -4.57 -12.63
C LYS A 310 -15.42 -4.15 -14.10
N ALA A 311 -14.25 -3.95 -14.71
CA ALA A 311 -14.14 -3.65 -16.13
C ALA A 311 -14.62 -4.83 -16.98
N GLU A 312 -15.10 -4.55 -18.19
CA GLU A 312 -15.57 -5.55 -19.15
C GLU A 312 -14.77 -5.39 -20.46
N PRO A 313 -13.81 -6.29 -20.76
CA PRO A 313 -13.34 -7.43 -19.95
C PRO A 313 -12.52 -7.00 -18.71
N PRO A 314 -12.40 -7.86 -17.68
CA PRO A 314 -11.57 -7.58 -16.51
C PRO A 314 -10.10 -7.40 -16.88
N ILE A 315 -9.46 -6.37 -16.33
CA ILE A 315 -8.07 -6.02 -16.64
C ILE A 315 -7.15 -6.60 -15.54
N PRO A 316 -6.19 -7.48 -15.88
CA PRO A 316 -5.24 -8.00 -14.92
C PRO A 316 -4.26 -6.91 -14.45
N ILE A 317 -3.89 -6.96 -13.16
CA ILE A 317 -2.81 -6.12 -12.61
C ILE A 317 -1.54 -6.95 -12.52
N ARG A 318 -0.42 -6.44 -13.01
CA ARG A 318 0.89 -7.05 -12.79
C ARG A 318 1.78 -6.15 -11.95
N ILE A 319 2.30 -6.69 -10.85
CA ILE A 319 3.28 -6.00 -10.01
C ILE A 319 4.67 -6.43 -10.45
N LYS A 320 5.53 -5.46 -10.77
CA LYS A 320 6.89 -5.69 -11.29
C LYS A 320 7.93 -4.85 -10.57
N ASN A 321 9.20 -5.25 -10.70
CA ASN A 321 10.34 -4.53 -10.14
C ASN A 321 11.06 -3.66 -11.16
N VAL A 322 11.28 -2.39 -10.84
CA VAL A 322 12.06 -1.47 -11.68
C VAL A 322 13.54 -1.85 -11.77
N ASN A 323 14.09 -2.53 -10.76
CA ASN A 323 15.47 -3.03 -10.77
C ASN A 323 15.64 -4.33 -11.54
N ASN A 324 14.56 -5.10 -11.69
CA ASN A 324 14.55 -6.36 -12.42
C ASN A 324 13.41 -6.40 -13.46
N PRO A 325 13.48 -5.58 -14.54
CA PRO A 325 12.37 -5.44 -15.49
C PRO A 325 11.95 -6.72 -16.22
N ARG A 326 12.88 -7.66 -16.36
CA ARG A 326 12.68 -8.96 -17.02
C ARG A 326 11.99 -9.98 -16.11
N GLY A 327 11.87 -9.71 -14.81
CA GLY A 327 11.12 -10.55 -13.89
C GLY A 327 9.65 -10.66 -14.29
N SER A 328 9.07 -11.85 -14.10
CA SER A 328 7.65 -12.11 -14.38
C SER A 328 6.71 -11.34 -13.45
N GLY A 329 7.21 -11.05 -12.24
CA GLY A 329 6.47 -10.46 -11.14
C GLY A 329 5.30 -11.29 -10.68
N THR A 330 4.30 -10.63 -10.08
CA THR A 330 3.06 -11.26 -9.62
C THR A 330 1.87 -10.71 -10.41
N ILE A 331 1.03 -11.61 -10.93
CA ILE A 331 -0.21 -11.22 -11.62
C ILE A 331 -1.40 -11.36 -10.67
N VAL A 332 -2.17 -10.29 -10.48
CA VAL A 332 -3.49 -10.34 -9.86
C VAL A 332 -4.49 -10.70 -10.96
N VAL A 333 -4.93 -11.95 -10.95
CA VAL A 333 -5.83 -12.50 -11.98
C VAL A 333 -7.27 -12.38 -11.47
N PRO A 334 -8.14 -11.58 -12.12
CA PRO A 334 -9.54 -11.49 -11.74
C PRO A 334 -10.18 -12.88 -11.72
N ASP A 335 -10.93 -13.19 -10.67
CA ASP A 335 -11.71 -14.43 -10.63
C ASP A 335 -12.65 -14.46 -11.84
N LEU A 336 -12.65 -15.57 -12.59
CA LEU A 336 -13.64 -15.77 -13.64
C LEU A 336 -15.02 -15.69 -12.98
N VAL A 337 -15.75 -14.61 -13.27
CA VAL A 337 -17.08 -14.36 -12.72
C VAL A 337 -17.99 -15.51 -13.15
N GLN A 338 -18.15 -16.49 -12.27
CA GLN A 338 -19.25 -17.44 -12.38
C GLN A 338 -20.53 -16.63 -12.21
N SER A 339 -21.42 -16.75 -13.19
CA SER A 339 -22.66 -15.99 -13.26
C SER A 339 -23.47 -16.11 -11.95
N PRO A 340 -24.24 -15.09 -11.52
CA PRO A 340 -24.99 -15.11 -10.26
C PRO A 340 -25.91 -16.33 -10.11
N ALA A 341 -26.44 -16.86 -11.22
CA ALA A 341 -27.25 -18.08 -11.25
C ALA A 341 -26.47 -19.37 -10.90
N GLN A 342 -25.14 -19.37 -11.03
CA GLN A 342 -24.26 -20.47 -10.62
C GLN A 342 -23.80 -20.36 -9.16
N GLN A 343 -23.84 -19.16 -8.55
CA GLN A 343 -23.48 -18.96 -7.15
C GLN A 343 -24.57 -19.40 -6.15
N ILE A 344 -25.82 -19.52 -6.60
CA ILE A 344 -26.97 -19.94 -5.74
C ILE A 344 -27.11 -21.46 -5.66
N LYS A 345 -26.50 -22.23 -6.58
CA LYS A 345 -26.42 -23.67 -6.40
C LYS A 345 -25.34 -23.93 -5.35
N ARG A 346 -25.75 -24.35 -4.16
CA ARG A 346 -24.90 -25.12 -3.24
C ARG A 346 -24.29 -26.24 -4.07
N SER A 347 -23.08 -26.04 -4.57
CA SER A 347 -22.28 -27.14 -5.07
C SER A 347 -22.20 -28.13 -3.91
N PRO A 348 -22.61 -29.40 -4.08
CA PRO A 348 -22.20 -30.45 -3.15
C PRO A 348 -20.66 -30.36 -3.03
N PRO A 349 -20.05 -30.78 -1.92
CA PRO A 349 -18.59 -30.83 -1.83
C PRO A 349 -18.11 -31.55 -3.08
N SER A 350 -17.44 -30.79 -3.95
CA SER A 350 -17.10 -31.26 -5.28
C SER A 350 -16.24 -32.48 -5.10
N ASP A 351 -16.60 -33.53 -5.86
CA ASP A 351 -16.01 -34.84 -5.82
C ASP A 351 -14.48 -34.76 -5.62
N ALA A 352 -13.98 -35.41 -4.58
CA ALA A 352 -12.60 -35.35 -4.12
C ALA A 352 -11.57 -35.85 -5.17
N SER A 353 -12.05 -36.32 -6.31
CA SER A 353 -11.35 -36.97 -7.40
C SER A 353 -10.60 -36.01 -8.35
N LEU A 354 -10.86 -34.70 -8.33
CA LEU A 354 -10.22 -33.73 -9.25
C LEU A 354 -9.09 -32.86 -8.64
N ARG A 355 -8.78 -32.97 -7.36
CA ARG A 355 -7.78 -32.10 -6.70
C ARG A 355 -6.57 -32.89 -6.20
N LYS A 356 -5.52 -32.97 -7.03
CA LYS A 356 -4.28 -33.71 -6.75
C LYS A 356 -3.38 -33.11 -5.65
N THR A 357 -3.69 -31.94 -5.10
CA THR A 357 -2.91 -31.32 -4.01
C THR A 357 -3.82 -30.68 -2.95
N PRO A 358 -3.49 -30.79 -1.65
CA PRO A 358 -4.22 -30.08 -0.60
C PRO A 358 -4.01 -28.58 -0.76
N LYS A 359 -5.10 -27.80 -0.64
CA LYS A 359 -5.02 -26.33 -0.61
C LYS A 359 -4.20 -25.89 0.60
N ARG A 360 -3.28 -24.96 0.38
CA ARG A 360 -2.39 -24.39 1.39
C ARG A 360 -2.61 -22.88 1.45
N PRO A 361 -2.30 -22.24 2.59
CA PRO A 361 -2.25 -20.78 2.66
C PRO A 361 -1.32 -20.21 1.59
N THR A 362 -1.69 -19.06 1.06
CA THR A 362 -1.00 -18.37 -0.01
C THR A 362 0.14 -17.53 0.54
N ALA A 363 -0.12 -16.80 1.64
CA ALA A 363 0.87 -15.94 2.26
C ALA A 363 0.59 -15.70 3.76
N VAL A 364 1.63 -15.25 4.46
CA VAL A 364 1.61 -14.83 5.85
C VAL A 364 2.06 -13.37 5.90
N THR A 365 1.31 -12.51 6.58
CA THR A 365 1.70 -11.12 6.83
C THR A 365 1.73 -10.82 8.31
N ILE A 366 2.51 -9.79 8.66
CA ILE A 366 2.62 -9.32 10.03
C ILE A 366 2.52 -7.79 10.03
N LYS A 367 1.69 -7.25 10.92
CA LYS A 367 1.56 -5.82 11.17
C LYS A 367 2.02 -5.54 12.60
N ASP A 368 3.14 -4.83 12.73
CA ASP A 368 3.72 -4.45 14.02
C ASP A 368 3.08 -3.15 14.57
N ASN A 369 3.47 -2.76 15.80
CA ASN A 369 3.04 -1.52 16.47
C ASN A 369 1.52 -1.44 16.64
N ILE A 370 0.94 -2.55 17.08
CA ILE A 370 -0.48 -2.66 17.40
C ILE A 370 -0.67 -2.49 18.90
N THR A 371 -1.70 -1.73 19.27
CA THR A 371 -2.20 -1.66 20.64
C THR A 371 -3.54 -2.36 20.68
N VAL A 372 -3.72 -3.29 21.62
CA VAL A 372 -5.02 -3.90 21.89
C VAL A 372 -5.71 -3.13 23.01
N ILE A 373 -6.95 -2.72 22.75
CA ILE A 373 -7.85 -2.10 23.73
C ILE A 373 -8.94 -3.11 24.06
N ASN A 374 -9.07 -3.43 25.34
CA ASN A 374 -10.07 -4.32 25.87
C ASN A 374 -11.02 -3.48 26.72
N VAL A 375 -12.31 -3.46 26.36
CA VAL A 375 -13.35 -2.75 27.11
C VAL A 375 -14.33 -3.77 27.66
N HIS A 376 -14.39 -3.86 28.99
CA HIS A 376 -15.29 -4.74 29.72
C HIS A 376 -16.49 -3.96 30.24
N SER A 377 -17.70 -4.29 29.81
CA SER A 377 -18.90 -3.56 30.23
C SER A 377 -19.20 -3.75 31.72
N ASN A 378 -19.37 -2.63 32.43
CA ASN A 378 -19.73 -2.61 33.86
C ASN A 378 -21.23 -2.77 34.13
N LYS A 379 -22.08 -2.84 33.08
CA LYS A 379 -23.54 -2.89 33.20
C LYS A 379 -24.08 -4.25 32.74
N ARG A 380 -25.14 -4.74 33.38
CA ARG A 380 -26.07 -5.75 32.82
C ARG A 380 -26.89 -5.16 31.65
N SER A 381 -26.23 -4.40 30.77
CA SER A 381 -26.86 -3.66 29.69
C SER A 381 -26.83 -4.48 28.40
N ILE A 382 -27.86 -4.25 27.59
CA ILE A 382 -28.05 -4.79 26.27
C ILE A 382 -26.80 -4.52 25.40
N SER A 383 -26.16 -5.59 24.90
CA SER A 383 -24.84 -5.58 24.24
C SER A 383 -24.76 -4.64 23.02
N HIS A 384 -25.85 -4.49 22.25
CA HIS A 384 -25.84 -3.62 21.06
C HIS A 384 -25.66 -2.13 21.39
N GLY A 385 -26.21 -1.64 22.51
CA GLY A 385 -26.07 -0.24 22.91
C GLY A 385 -24.66 0.08 23.40
N PHE A 386 -24.03 -0.89 24.06
CA PHE A 386 -22.63 -0.81 24.47
C PHE A 386 -21.71 -0.71 23.25
N PHE A 387 -21.87 -1.61 22.26
CA PHE A 387 -21.07 -1.54 21.03
C PHE A 387 -21.27 -0.23 20.27
N ALA A 388 -22.52 0.24 20.13
CA ALA A 388 -22.80 1.52 19.48
C ALA A 388 -22.08 2.70 20.16
N LYS A 389 -22.08 2.74 21.51
CA LYS A 389 -21.37 3.79 22.26
C LYS A 389 -19.85 3.70 22.05
N VAL A 390 -19.27 2.51 22.16
CA VAL A 390 -17.82 2.30 21.98
C VAL A 390 -17.37 2.72 20.58
N PHE A 391 -18.04 2.26 19.51
CA PHE A 391 -17.68 2.63 18.14
C PHE A 391 -17.96 4.10 17.84
N SER A 392 -18.97 4.71 18.47
CA SER A 392 -19.22 6.15 18.35
C SER A 392 -18.07 6.98 18.94
N ILE A 393 -17.53 6.59 20.10
CA ILE A 393 -16.38 7.27 20.73
C ILE A 393 -15.17 7.19 19.78
N LEU A 394 -14.86 6.00 19.27
CA LEU A 394 -13.74 5.81 18.34
C LEU A 394 -13.90 6.63 17.06
N ASN A 395 -15.11 6.68 16.50
CA ASN A 395 -15.40 7.49 15.32
C ASN A 395 -15.26 9.00 15.60
N ASN A 396 -15.72 9.49 16.75
CA ASN A 396 -15.59 10.90 17.15
C ASN A 396 -14.12 11.33 17.26
N HIS A 397 -13.26 10.43 17.75
CA HIS A 397 -11.82 10.66 17.85
C HIS A 397 -11.04 10.26 16.59
N ARG A 398 -11.73 9.82 15.53
CA ARG A 398 -11.16 9.34 14.26
C ARG A 398 -10.10 8.25 14.44
N ILE A 399 -10.36 7.32 15.37
CA ILE A 399 -9.51 6.17 15.62
C ILE A 399 -9.96 5.02 14.71
N SER A 400 -9.06 4.59 13.83
CA SER A 400 -9.30 3.44 12.96
C SER A 400 -8.99 2.14 13.70
N VAL A 401 -9.92 1.19 13.64
CA VAL A 401 -9.76 -0.15 14.24
C VAL A 401 -9.42 -1.15 13.13
N ASP A 402 -8.39 -1.97 13.36
CA ASP A 402 -7.94 -3.00 12.41
C ASP A 402 -8.69 -4.33 12.62
N LEU A 403 -8.80 -4.77 13.87
CA LEU A 403 -9.46 -6.01 14.25
C LEU A 403 -10.43 -5.77 15.40
N ILE A 404 -11.55 -6.49 15.35
CA ILE A 404 -12.55 -6.52 16.41
C ILE A 404 -12.78 -7.99 16.77
N SER A 405 -12.78 -8.26 18.06
CA SER A 405 -13.27 -9.52 18.64
C SER A 405 -14.22 -9.19 19.78
N THR A 406 -15.38 -9.84 19.80
CA THR A 406 -16.44 -9.56 20.76
C THR A 406 -16.82 -10.81 21.54
N SER A 407 -17.18 -10.59 22.80
CA SER A 407 -17.99 -11.50 23.59
C SER A 407 -19.29 -10.77 24.00
N GLU A 408 -20.11 -11.38 24.86
CA GLU A 408 -21.38 -10.79 25.29
C GLU A 408 -21.19 -9.45 26.03
N VAL A 409 -20.11 -9.32 26.81
CA VAL A 409 -19.83 -8.16 27.68
C VAL A 409 -18.45 -7.54 27.44
N HIS A 410 -17.67 -8.08 26.50
CA HIS A 410 -16.31 -7.64 26.23
C HIS A 410 -16.14 -7.28 24.76
N VAL A 411 -15.43 -6.19 24.49
CA VAL A 411 -14.96 -5.86 23.14
C VAL A 411 -13.45 -5.65 23.18
N SER A 412 -12.75 -6.44 22.37
CA SER A 412 -11.33 -6.33 22.11
C SER A 412 -11.11 -5.71 20.74
N MET A 413 -10.27 -4.69 20.67
CA MET A 413 -10.02 -3.93 19.46
C MET A 413 -8.53 -3.76 19.26
N ALA A 414 -8.01 -4.14 18.10
CA ALA A 414 -6.65 -3.85 17.69
C ALA A 414 -6.61 -2.52 16.94
N ILE A 415 -5.75 -1.61 17.37
CA ILE A 415 -5.53 -0.31 16.72
C ILE A 415 -4.06 -0.12 16.35
N HIS A 416 -3.80 0.57 15.25
CA HIS A 416 -2.44 0.88 14.83
C HIS A 416 -1.96 2.22 15.40
N GLN A 417 -0.82 2.23 16.10
CA GLN A 417 -0.33 3.42 16.81
C GLN A 417 0.05 4.59 15.88
N ALA A 418 0.42 4.34 14.62
CA ALA A 418 0.97 5.39 13.75
C ALA A 418 -0.05 6.42 13.24
N THR A 419 -1.36 6.17 13.40
CA THR A 419 -2.42 7.00 12.80
C THR A 419 -3.07 7.94 13.82
N SER A 420 -3.01 7.62 15.12
CA SER A 420 -3.68 8.40 16.16
C SER A 420 -2.70 9.32 16.86
N SER A 421 -3.08 10.60 16.98
CA SER A 421 -2.31 11.52 17.83
C SER A 421 -2.41 11.00 19.26
N ILE A 422 -1.28 10.90 19.98
CA ILE A 422 -1.25 10.40 21.38
C ILE A 422 -2.34 11.09 22.24
N HIS A 423 -2.54 12.40 22.03
CA HIS A 423 -3.59 13.17 22.70
C HIS A 423 -5.04 12.75 22.37
N GLN A 424 -5.32 12.33 21.13
CA GLN A 424 -6.65 11.83 20.75
C GLN A 424 -6.92 10.47 21.39
N PHE A 425 -5.88 9.63 21.43
CA PHE A 425 -5.96 8.32 22.04
C PHE A 425 -6.26 8.40 23.55
N GLU A 426 -5.56 9.27 24.29
CA GLU A 426 -5.82 9.47 25.72
C GLU A 426 -7.23 10.01 26.01
N LYS A 427 -7.75 10.90 25.16
CA LYS A 427 -9.14 11.39 25.28
C LYS A 427 -10.15 10.28 25.02
N ALA A 428 -9.96 9.51 23.95
CA ALA A 428 -10.82 8.38 23.64
C ALA A 428 -10.81 7.35 24.77
N LYS A 429 -9.64 7.07 25.36
CA LYS A 429 -9.51 6.19 26.52
C LYS A 429 -10.37 6.66 27.69
N ALA A 430 -10.28 7.95 28.07
CA ALA A 430 -11.08 8.49 29.17
C ALA A 430 -12.60 8.36 28.92
N GLU A 431 -13.06 8.57 27.69
CA GLU A 431 -14.48 8.37 27.33
C GLU A 431 -14.88 6.89 27.31
N LEU A 432 -13.97 5.99 26.92
CA LEU A 432 -14.20 4.54 26.96
C LEU A 432 -14.30 4.02 28.40
N GLU A 433 -13.58 4.60 29.34
CA GLU A 433 -13.67 4.27 30.79
C GLU A 433 -15.06 4.57 31.37
N GLU A 434 -15.85 5.48 30.76
CA GLU A 434 -17.26 5.65 31.13
C GLU A 434 -18.16 4.47 30.71
N CYS A 435 -17.70 3.68 29.74
CA CYS A 435 -18.45 2.54 29.19
C CYS A 435 -18.19 1.25 29.98
N GLY A 436 -17.10 1.21 30.75
CA GLY A 436 -16.65 0.02 31.45
C GLY A 436 -15.16 0.05 31.80
N ASP A 437 -14.64 -1.07 32.28
CA ASP A 437 -13.22 -1.20 32.61
C ASP A 437 -12.39 -1.32 31.33
N VAL A 438 -11.39 -0.46 31.16
CA VAL A 438 -10.53 -0.42 29.98
C VAL A 438 -9.14 -0.94 30.33
N SER A 439 -8.65 -1.93 29.58
CA SER A 439 -7.25 -2.35 29.61
C SER A 439 -6.58 -2.16 28.26
N ILE A 440 -5.32 -1.75 28.29
CA ILE A 440 -4.54 -1.39 27.11
C ILE A 440 -3.27 -2.21 27.09
N LEU A 441 -3.04 -2.94 25.99
CA LEU A 441 -1.87 -3.77 25.77
C LEU A 441 -1.08 -3.20 24.57
N PRO A 442 0.00 -2.43 24.80
CA PRO A 442 0.87 -1.95 23.74
C PRO A 442 1.81 -3.07 23.23
N ASP A 443 2.59 -2.75 22.18
CA ASP A 443 3.66 -3.59 21.63
C ASP A 443 3.21 -4.98 21.14
N MET A 444 2.00 -5.04 20.58
CA MET A 444 1.45 -6.22 19.93
C MET A 444 1.68 -6.20 18.41
N ALA A 445 1.52 -7.36 17.79
CA ALA A 445 1.55 -7.54 16.35
C ALA A 445 0.34 -8.38 15.89
N ILE A 446 -0.20 -8.07 14.72
CA ILE A 446 -1.21 -8.90 14.05
C ILE A 446 -0.48 -9.82 13.08
N LEU A 447 -0.64 -11.13 13.25
CA LEU A 447 -0.20 -12.17 12.33
C LEU A 447 -1.41 -12.65 11.51
N SER A 448 -1.35 -12.46 10.19
CA SER A 448 -2.44 -12.83 9.27
C SER A 448 -2.04 -13.96 8.34
N LEU A 449 -2.88 -14.99 8.29
CA LEU A 449 -2.78 -16.09 7.34
C LEU A 449 -3.80 -15.89 6.21
N VAL A 450 -3.33 -15.70 4.98
CA VAL A 450 -4.16 -15.38 3.82
C VAL A 450 -4.15 -16.53 2.82
N GLY A 451 -5.33 -16.87 2.29
CA GLY A 451 -5.45 -17.84 1.21
C GLY A 451 -6.85 -17.96 0.62
N ALA A 452 -6.93 -18.42 -0.63
CA ALA A 452 -8.20 -18.69 -1.27
C ALA A 452 -8.93 -19.85 -0.58
N GLU A 453 -10.18 -19.62 -0.16
CA GLU A 453 -11.02 -20.64 0.49
C GLU A 453 -10.49 -21.15 1.85
N MET A 454 -9.91 -20.27 2.69
CA MET A 454 -9.45 -20.62 4.05
C MET A 454 -10.46 -21.45 4.86
N LYS A 455 -11.76 -21.15 4.78
CA LYS A 455 -12.84 -21.90 5.47
C LYS A 455 -12.89 -23.39 5.05
N ASN A 456 -12.53 -23.71 3.81
CA ASN A 456 -12.55 -25.08 3.29
C ASN A 456 -11.24 -25.83 3.57
N MET A 457 -10.24 -25.18 4.16
CA MET A 457 -8.97 -25.79 4.54
C MET A 457 -9.06 -26.40 5.94
N ILE A 458 -9.64 -27.59 6.03
CA ILE A 458 -9.80 -28.31 7.31
C ILE A 458 -8.42 -28.52 7.96
N GLY A 459 -8.31 -28.16 9.25
CA GLY A 459 -7.11 -28.34 10.06
C GLY A 459 -6.07 -27.22 9.94
N ILE A 460 -6.27 -26.20 9.09
CA ILE A 460 -5.29 -25.12 8.95
C ILE A 460 -5.18 -24.25 10.21
N ALA A 461 -6.32 -23.98 10.86
CA ALA A 461 -6.37 -23.25 12.12
C ALA A 461 -5.64 -23.99 13.24
N GLY A 462 -5.88 -25.30 13.36
CA GLY A 462 -5.16 -26.15 14.31
C GLY A 462 -3.65 -26.12 14.07
N ARG A 463 -3.21 -26.23 12.81
CA ARG A 463 -1.79 -26.12 12.47
C ARG A 463 -1.19 -24.77 12.88
N MET A 464 -1.88 -23.66 12.55
CA MET A 464 -1.47 -22.30 12.94
C MET A 464 -1.21 -22.21 14.45
N PHE A 465 -2.23 -22.53 15.24
CA PHE A 465 -2.13 -22.39 16.69
C PHE A 465 -1.17 -23.39 17.33
N SER A 466 -1.07 -24.63 16.82
CA SER A 466 -0.06 -25.59 17.28
C SER A 466 1.35 -25.07 17.03
N THR A 467 1.64 -24.53 15.85
CA THR A 467 2.98 -23.99 15.53
C THR A 467 3.32 -22.78 16.40
N LEU A 468 2.34 -21.90 16.63
CA LEU A 468 2.51 -20.78 17.55
C LEU A 468 2.81 -21.24 18.99
N GLY A 469 2.07 -22.27 19.46
CA GLY A 469 2.33 -22.90 20.75
C GLY A 469 3.71 -23.56 20.85
N GLU A 470 4.16 -24.24 19.80
CA GLU A 470 5.50 -24.83 19.71
C GLU A 470 6.63 -23.79 19.84
N HIS A 471 6.36 -22.55 19.39
CA HIS A 471 7.27 -21.41 19.52
C HIS A 471 7.01 -20.56 20.77
N ASN A 472 6.23 -21.06 21.74
CA ASN A 472 5.86 -20.36 22.98
C ASN A 472 5.24 -18.98 22.74
N VAL A 473 4.47 -18.84 21.65
CA VAL A 473 3.78 -17.61 21.31
C VAL A 473 2.39 -17.61 21.95
N ASN A 474 2.13 -16.65 22.83
CA ASN A 474 0.80 -16.48 23.42
C ASN A 474 -0.07 -15.59 22.53
N ILE A 475 -1.32 -16.02 22.33
CA ILE A 475 -2.31 -15.35 21.47
C ILE A 475 -3.27 -14.58 22.37
N GLU A 476 -3.38 -13.28 22.15
CA GLU A 476 -4.30 -12.39 22.90
C GLU A 476 -5.69 -12.37 22.26
N MET A 477 -5.75 -12.35 20.94
CA MET A 477 -7.00 -12.19 20.20
C MET A 477 -6.95 -13.02 18.91
N ILE A 478 -8.09 -13.64 18.58
CA ILE A 478 -8.30 -14.36 17.32
C ILE A 478 -9.46 -13.70 16.59
N SER A 479 -9.29 -13.48 15.29
CA SER A 479 -10.38 -13.04 14.40
C SER A 479 -10.39 -13.87 13.12
N GLN A 480 -11.57 -14.38 12.75
CA GLN A 480 -11.79 -15.16 11.54
C GLN A 480 -13.13 -14.77 10.91
N GLY A 481 -13.11 -14.28 9.67
CA GLY A 481 -14.31 -13.91 8.91
C GLY A 481 -14.99 -15.10 8.22
N THR A 482 -16.31 -14.98 7.93
CA THR A 482 -17.06 -15.97 7.13
C THR A 482 -17.75 -15.39 5.88
N GLU A 483 -17.56 -16.10 4.78
CA GLU A 483 -18.42 -16.34 3.60
C GLU A 483 -19.13 -15.24 2.76
N GLN A 484 -19.27 -13.98 3.16
CA GLN A 484 -19.98 -12.99 2.30
C GLN A 484 -19.17 -11.76 1.89
N ALA A 485 -18.19 -11.33 2.69
CA ALA A 485 -17.16 -10.45 2.18
C ALA A 485 -16.18 -11.29 1.35
N LYS A 486 -15.58 -10.71 0.32
CA LYS A 486 -14.57 -11.33 -0.54
C LYS A 486 -13.25 -11.68 0.20
N GLU A 487 -13.30 -11.79 1.52
CA GLU A 487 -12.24 -11.63 2.49
C GLU A 487 -12.14 -12.92 3.32
N LYS A 488 -11.04 -13.66 3.15
CA LYS A 488 -10.85 -15.01 3.70
C LYS A 488 -9.51 -15.10 4.41
N PHE A 489 -9.49 -14.77 5.69
CA PHE A 489 -8.29 -14.75 6.51
C PHE A 489 -8.53 -15.31 7.91
N MET A 490 -7.44 -15.63 8.59
CA MET A 490 -7.41 -15.91 10.02
C MET A 490 -6.26 -15.13 10.64
N GLN A 491 -6.56 -14.43 11.74
CA GLN A 491 -5.63 -13.52 12.38
C GLN A 491 -5.47 -13.85 13.85
N GLY A 492 -4.21 -13.83 14.30
CA GLY A 492 -3.83 -13.87 15.71
C GLY A 492 -3.14 -12.57 16.08
N VAL A 493 -3.47 -12.01 17.25
CA VAL A 493 -2.72 -10.87 17.82
C VAL A 493 -1.82 -11.38 18.94
N GLU A 494 -0.54 -11.08 18.82
CA GLU A 494 0.53 -11.71 19.60
C GLU A 494 1.57 -10.67 20.02
N LYS A 495 2.45 -11.00 20.97
CA LYS A 495 3.56 -10.12 21.35
C LYS A 495 4.63 -10.08 20.26
N THR A 496 5.11 -8.87 19.93
CA THR A 496 5.99 -8.58 18.78
C THR A 496 7.25 -9.47 18.68
N ARG A 497 7.83 -9.90 19.80
CA ARG A 497 9.06 -10.71 19.83
C ARG A 497 8.87 -12.16 19.35
N ALA A 498 7.64 -12.67 19.34
CA ALA A 498 7.32 -14.07 19.09
C ALA A 498 6.81 -14.33 17.65
N ALA A 499 6.19 -13.33 17.02
CA ALA A 499 5.59 -13.45 15.69
C ALA A 499 6.63 -13.57 14.55
N ALA A 500 7.84 -13.05 14.72
CA ALA A 500 8.91 -13.14 13.72
C ALA A 500 9.48 -14.58 13.57
N GLU A 501 9.56 -15.33 14.67
CA GLU A 501 10.08 -16.70 14.68
C GLU A 501 9.05 -17.69 14.09
N ALA A 502 7.77 -17.50 14.40
CA ALA A 502 6.68 -18.31 13.85
C ALA A 502 6.43 -18.08 12.35
N GLY A 503 6.61 -16.86 11.84
CA GLY A 503 6.47 -16.59 10.40
C GLY A 503 7.46 -17.37 9.51
N SER A 504 8.63 -17.72 10.05
CA SER A 504 9.69 -18.44 9.33
C SER A 504 9.37 -19.94 9.09
N SER A 505 8.66 -20.58 10.03
CA SER A 505 8.30 -22.00 9.92
C SER A 505 7.17 -22.26 8.90
N TYR A 506 6.32 -21.27 8.63
CA TYR A 506 5.28 -21.35 7.60
C TYR A 506 5.82 -21.16 6.16
N GLY A 507 6.83 -20.30 5.98
CA GLY A 507 7.40 -20.00 4.66
C GLY A 507 8.27 -21.10 4.06
N THR A 508 8.74 -22.05 4.88
CA THR A 508 9.85 -22.97 4.53
C THR A 508 9.44 -24.32 3.92
N GLN A 509 8.14 -24.65 3.82
CA GLN A 509 7.73 -25.98 3.31
C GLN A 509 7.16 -25.96 1.88
N GLY A 510 8.04 -26.21 0.88
CA GLY A 510 7.59 -26.68 -0.43
C GLY A 510 8.64 -26.87 -1.53
N SER A 511 9.20 -28.08 -1.66
CA SER A 511 9.20 -28.96 -2.86
C SER A 511 10.38 -29.93 -2.85
N SER A 512 10.13 -31.21 -2.56
CA SER A 512 10.99 -32.32 -2.98
C SER A 512 10.24 -33.13 -4.05
N MET A 513 10.88 -33.35 -5.19
CA MET A 513 10.33 -34.16 -6.29
C MET A 513 10.20 -35.64 -5.87
N PRO A 514 9.24 -36.41 -6.42
CA PRO A 514 9.01 -37.79 -6.03
C PRO A 514 9.99 -38.72 -6.77
N GLY A 515 10.86 -39.39 -6.03
CA GLY A 515 11.78 -40.37 -6.60
C GLY A 515 12.29 -41.37 -5.56
N LYS A 516 11.84 -42.62 -5.72
CA LYS A 516 12.30 -43.89 -5.12
C LYS A 516 11.67 -44.32 -3.77
N LYS A 517 10.96 -45.45 -3.86
CA LYS A 517 10.58 -46.37 -2.78
C LYS A 517 11.81 -46.79 -1.97
N ALA A 518 11.71 -46.76 -0.65
CA ALA A 518 12.31 -47.76 0.25
C ALA A 518 11.73 -47.61 1.68
N ASP A 519 11.18 -48.72 2.16
CA ASP A 519 11.10 -49.24 3.52
C ASP A 519 10.95 -48.34 4.75
N ASN A 520 9.90 -48.67 5.51
CA ASN A 520 9.67 -48.30 6.89
C ASN A 520 10.75 -48.96 7.78
N PRO A 521 11.42 -48.20 8.65
CA PRO A 521 11.22 -48.50 10.07
C PRO A 521 11.08 -47.25 10.96
N LYS A 522 10.31 -47.45 12.04
CA LYS A 522 10.20 -46.58 13.20
C LYS A 522 11.59 -46.22 13.74
N GLN A 523 11.96 -44.93 13.86
CA GLN A 523 12.92 -44.41 14.85
C GLN A 523 12.90 -42.88 14.93
N GLY A 524 13.21 -42.35 16.13
CA GLY A 524 12.89 -41.01 16.62
C GLY A 524 13.60 -39.83 15.93
N TRP A 525 13.04 -38.65 16.16
CA TRP A 525 13.42 -37.40 15.51
C TRP A 525 14.32 -36.54 16.42
N PHE A 526 15.56 -36.38 15.94
CA PHE A 526 16.60 -35.36 16.19
C PHE A 526 17.31 -35.25 17.56
N THR A 527 18.53 -35.78 17.58
CA THR A 527 19.66 -35.27 18.37
C THR A 527 20.14 -33.92 17.84
N SER A 528 20.34 -33.00 18.77
CA SER A 528 20.91 -31.67 18.63
C SER A 528 22.32 -31.68 18.00
N ASN A 529 22.56 -30.80 17.03
CA ASN A 529 23.90 -30.34 16.69
C ASN A 529 23.85 -28.88 16.26
N LEU A 530 24.17 -27.98 17.20
CA LEU A 530 24.89 -26.71 16.99
C LEU A 530 25.07 -26.02 18.35
N ALA A 531 26.13 -26.44 19.05
CA ALA A 531 26.80 -25.65 20.07
C ALA A 531 28.24 -25.45 19.60
N LYS A 532 28.65 -24.19 19.37
CA LYS A 532 30.03 -23.69 19.45
C LYS A 532 30.02 -22.18 19.18
N GLY A 533 30.49 -21.40 20.17
CA GLY A 533 30.64 -19.95 20.06
C GLY A 533 30.86 -19.26 21.40
N ASP A 534 32.02 -19.56 22.01
CA ASP A 534 32.77 -18.83 23.05
C ASP A 534 32.13 -18.30 24.34
N THR A 535 32.64 -18.90 25.42
CA THR A 535 32.63 -18.49 26.81
C THR A 535 33.59 -17.32 27.07
N GLY A 536 33.07 -16.21 27.58
CA GLY A 536 33.82 -15.18 28.32
C GLY A 536 33.41 -15.19 29.78
N SER A 537 34.37 -15.47 30.65
CA SER A 537 34.26 -15.67 32.10
C SER A 537 33.74 -14.45 32.89
N SER A 538 32.85 -14.68 33.86
CA SER A 538 32.85 -13.93 35.13
C SER A 538 32.38 -14.80 36.30
N ASN A 539 33.18 -14.78 37.36
CA ASN A 539 33.04 -15.55 38.59
C ASN A 539 31.78 -15.16 39.38
N TYR A 540 31.05 -16.15 39.88
CA TYR A 540 30.23 -15.99 41.08
C TYR A 540 30.24 -17.29 41.90
N ASP A 541 30.70 -17.17 43.14
CA ASP A 541 30.99 -18.24 44.09
C ASP A 541 29.86 -18.32 45.14
N PRO A 542 29.10 -19.43 45.26
CA PRO A 542 28.08 -19.58 46.28
C PRO A 542 28.53 -20.59 47.34
N ALA A 543 29.33 -20.13 48.30
CA ALA A 543 29.71 -20.93 49.47
C ALA A 543 29.75 -20.10 50.75
N LYS A 544 28.60 -19.54 51.18
CA LYS A 544 28.37 -19.17 52.59
C LYS A 544 26.89 -19.33 52.91
N TYR A 545 26.57 -20.37 53.68
CA TYR A 545 25.74 -20.35 54.89
C TYR A 545 25.42 -21.80 55.25
N GLY A 546 26.32 -22.40 56.04
CA GLY A 546 26.03 -23.60 56.82
C GLY A 546 25.17 -23.24 58.03
N GLY A 547 24.24 -24.13 58.37
CA GLY A 547 23.41 -24.01 59.56
C GLY A 547 24.03 -24.62 60.82
N SER A 548 23.42 -24.28 61.97
CA SER A 548 23.25 -25.11 63.18
C SER A 548 22.34 -24.31 64.14
N SER A 549 21.07 -24.67 64.35
CA SER A 549 20.54 -25.56 65.41
C SER A 549 20.70 -25.04 66.85
N ALA A 550 19.58 -24.85 67.57
CA ALA A 550 19.27 -25.38 68.92
C ALA A 550 18.19 -24.52 69.61
N GLY A 551 17.19 -25.18 70.21
CA GLY A 551 16.18 -24.56 71.09
C GLY A 551 14.78 -25.03 70.81
#